data_AF-A0A379IGE3-F1
#
_entry.id   AF-A0A379IGE3-F1
#
_cell.length_a   1.000
_cell.length_b   1.000
_cell.length_c   1.000
_cell.angle_alpha   90.00
_cell.angle_beta   90.00
_cell.angle_gamma   90.00
#
_symmetry.space_group_name_H-M   'P 1'
#
loop_
_entity.id
_entity.type
_entity.pdbx_description
1 polymer ?
#
loop_
_entity_poly.entity_id
_entity_poly.type
_entity_poly.pdbx_seq_one_letter_code
_entity_poly.pdbx_strand_id
1 'polypeptide(L)'
;MALVGRRDGRNFGYGRQLSYAGPQALKDLFGGGHYGTVIAHSDRWQAFVQWCRSEDGPGFNDARKINWQTLLDYAGHLRQQVERGELAIATAQNRLSSVNRTMAALRGDQYVKAPSPSKALGLQRTSVRRSMPQGQDREHVKRVVDVLTGHQQSRAAAIAQLARACARRSWLTCHA
;
A
#
# COMPACT_ATOMS: atom_id res chain seq x y z
N MET A 1 9.06 24.01 2.60
CA MET A 1 9.44 24.64 3.90
C MET A 1 8.91 23.77 5.02
N ALA A 2 9.79 23.34 5.94
CA ALA A 2 9.39 22.53 7.09
C ALA A 2 8.46 23.34 8.00
N LEU A 3 7.32 22.74 8.38
CA LEU A 3 6.33 23.31 9.31
C LEU A 3 6.89 23.35 10.75
N VAL A 4 7.93 24.15 10.98
CA VAL A 4 8.47 24.43 12.30
C VAL A 4 7.51 25.42 12.98
N GLY A 5 6.62 24.92 13.84
CA GLY A 5 5.66 25.73 14.61
C GLY A 5 4.21 25.27 14.62
N ARG A 6 3.81 24.27 13.82
CA ARG A 6 2.40 23.77 13.76
C ARG A 6 2.15 22.40 14.43
N ARG A 7 3.18 21.76 15.00
CA ARG A 7 3.10 20.36 15.45
C ARG A 7 2.35 20.14 16.76
N ASP A 8 2.09 21.21 17.51
CA ASP A 8 1.28 21.13 18.73
C ASP A 8 -0.23 21.14 18.45
N GLY A 9 -0.64 21.39 17.21
CA GLY A 9 -2.03 21.33 16.78
C GLY A 9 -2.56 19.91 16.64
N ARG A 10 -3.88 19.77 16.57
CA ARG A 10 -4.56 18.51 16.22
C ARG A 10 -3.95 17.89 14.96
N ASN A 11 -3.72 16.57 14.98
CA ASN A 11 -3.04 15.85 13.90
C ASN A 11 -1.68 16.47 13.50
N PHE A 12 -0.93 17.01 14.45
CA PHE A 12 0.35 17.69 14.23
C PHE A 12 0.27 18.89 13.25
N GLY A 13 -0.90 19.51 13.17
CA GLY A 13 -1.14 20.68 12.32
C GLY A 13 -1.54 20.36 10.88
N TYR A 14 -1.68 19.08 10.51
CA TYR A 14 -2.06 18.64 9.16
C TYR A 14 -3.56 18.69 8.86
N GLY A 15 -4.39 19.12 9.82
CA GLY A 15 -5.82 19.36 9.61
C GLY A 15 -6.72 18.73 10.67
N ARG A 16 -8.04 18.90 10.52
CA ARG A 16 -9.04 18.45 11.51
C ARG A 16 -9.29 16.95 11.47
N GLN A 17 -9.21 16.32 10.31
CA GLN A 17 -9.56 14.91 10.14
C GLN A 17 -8.32 14.04 9.98
N LEU A 18 -8.28 12.91 10.69
CA LEU A 18 -7.22 11.91 10.59
C LEU A 18 -7.09 11.34 9.17
N SER A 19 -8.23 11.14 8.49
CA SER A 19 -8.30 10.72 7.08
C SER A 19 -7.62 11.72 6.13
N TYR A 20 -7.64 13.01 6.45
CA TYR A 20 -7.00 14.04 5.64
C TYR A 20 -5.53 14.25 6.02
N ALA A 21 -5.23 14.20 7.31
CA ALA A 21 -3.91 14.51 7.84
C ALA A 21 -2.83 13.54 7.34
N GLY A 22 -3.11 12.24 7.31
CA GLY A 22 -2.13 11.22 6.88
C GLY A 22 -1.66 11.43 5.43
N PRO A 23 -2.57 11.50 4.43
CA PRO A 23 -2.20 11.80 3.06
C PRO A 23 -1.44 13.12 2.90
N GLN A 24 -1.80 14.16 3.66
CA GLN A 24 -1.09 15.44 3.57
C GLN A 24 0.35 15.34 4.11
N ALA A 25 0.54 14.66 5.24
CA ALA A 25 1.88 14.41 5.77
C ALA A 25 2.74 13.55 4.83
N LEU A 26 2.13 12.56 4.16
CA LEU A 26 2.82 11.76 3.15
C LEU A 26 3.25 12.59 1.94
N LYS A 27 2.38 13.48 1.43
CA LYS A 27 2.73 14.40 0.33
C LYS A 27 3.91 15.30 0.73
N ASP A 28 3.86 15.87 1.93
CA ASP A 28 4.92 16.72 2.44
C ASP A 28 6.23 15.95 2.63
N LEU A 29 6.17 14.70 3.08
CA LEU A 29 7.35 13.84 3.30
C LEU A 29 8.03 13.42 1.99
N PHE A 30 7.25 13.03 0.98
CA PHE A 30 7.81 12.57 -0.29
C PHE A 30 8.09 13.71 -1.27
N GLY A 31 7.51 14.89 -1.08
CA GLY A 31 7.62 15.99 -2.03
C GLY A 31 6.92 15.71 -3.37
N GLY A 32 7.34 16.41 -4.42
CA GLY A 32 6.83 16.19 -5.79
C GLY A 32 7.40 14.93 -6.43
N GLY A 33 6.60 14.18 -7.20
CA GLY A 33 7.07 13.09 -8.07
C GLY A 33 6.79 11.66 -7.59
N HIS A 34 6.45 11.44 -6.31
CA HIS A 34 6.16 10.10 -5.76
C HIS A 34 4.66 9.80 -5.62
N TYR A 35 3.86 10.21 -6.61
CA TYR A 35 2.39 10.12 -6.54
C TYR A 35 1.88 8.70 -6.27
N GLY A 36 2.42 7.70 -6.98
CA GLY A 36 2.00 6.29 -6.79
C GLY A 36 2.28 5.78 -5.38
N THR A 37 3.44 6.14 -4.80
CA THR A 37 3.80 5.77 -3.43
C THR A 37 2.90 6.46 -2.40
N VAL A 38 2.64 7.75 -2.60
CA VAL A 38 1.73 8.53 -1.74
C VAL A 38 0.33 7.95 -1.78
N ILE A 39 -0.21 7.64 -2.97
CA ILE A 39 -1.54 7.03 -3.13
C ILE A 39 -1.59 5.69 -2.39
N ALA A 40 -0.62 4.80 -2.65
CA ALA A 40 -0.62 3.47 -2.05
C ALA A 40 -0.48 3.51 -0.51
N HIS A 41 0.24 4.47 0.05
CA HIS A 41 0.28 4.67 1.51
C HIS A 41 -1.02 5.33 2.02
N SER A 42 -1.60 6.25 1.26
CA SER A 42 -2.85 6.96 1.61
C SER A 42 -4.04 6.00 1.68
N ASP A 43 -4.19 5.10 0.70
CA ASP A 43 -5.28 4.11 0.69
C ASP A 43 -5.20 3.19 1.90
N ARG A 44 -3.99 2.73 2.22
CA ARG A 44 -3.75 1.86 3.39
C ARG A 44 -3.93 2.61 4.70
N TRP A 45 -3.63 3.91 4.72
CA TRP A 45 -3.95 4.78 5.84
C TRP A 45 -5.45 4.94 6.03
N GLN A 46 -6.24 5.09 4.95
CA GLN A 46 -7.70 5.16 5.08
C GLN A 46 -8.27 3.90 5.72
N ALA A 47 -7.75 2.71 5.38
CA ALA A 47 -8.15 1.47 6.03
C ALA A 47 -7.89 1.48 7.55
N PHE A 48 -6.77 2.07 7.99
CA PHE A 48 -6.49 2.27 9.42
C PHE A 48 -7.45 3.28 10.04
N VAL A 49 -7.72 4.40 9.38
CA VAL A 49 -8.66 5.42 9.89
C VAL A 49 -10.08 4.87 9.98
N GLN A 50 -10.49 4.01 9.05
CA GLN A 50 -11.77 3.32 9.10
C GLN A 50 -11.86 2.38 10.31
N TRP A 51 -10.81 1.60 10.56
CA TRP A 51 -10.71 0.80 11.80
C TRP A 51 -10.73 1.68 13.05
N CYS A 52 -10.03 2.82 13.07
CA CYS A 52 -10.10 3.74 14.21
C CYS A 52 -11.52 4.24 14.51
N ARG A 53 -12.42 4.24 13.53
CA ARG A 53 -13.82 4.67 13.64
C ARG A 53 -14.80 3.51 13.86
N SER A 54 -14.37 2.26 13.74
CA SER A 54 -15.22 1.09 13.99
C SER A 54 -15.39 0.83 15.48
N GLU A 55 -16.31 -0.07 15.82
CA GLU A 55 -16.58 -0.49 17.22
C GLU A 55 -15.34 -1.10 17.89
N ASP A 56 -14.52 -1.84 17.13
CA ASP A 56 -13.24 -2.41 17.60
C ASP A 56 -12.10 -1.38 17.67
N GLY A 57 -12.37 -0.13 17.31
CA GLY A 57 -11.38 0.93 17.19
C GLY A 57 -11.38 1.88 18.39
N PRO A 58 -10.29 2.62 18.61
CA PRO A 58 -10.19 3.56 19.72
C PRO A 58 -11.06 4.84 19.59
N GLY A 59 -11.77 5.04 18.47
CA GLY A 59 -12.72 6.14 18.27
C GLY A 59 -12.11 7.54 18.11
N PHE A 60 -10.79 7.70 18.20
CA PHE A 60 -10.17 9.02 18.11
C PHE A 60 -9.97 9.49 16.66
N ASN A 61 -9.98 10.82 16.49
CA ASN A 61 -9.75 11.50 15.21
C ASN A 61 -8.59 12.51 15.31
N ASP A 62 -7.63 12.23 16.19
CA ASP A 62 -6.41 13.00 16.42
C ASP A 62 -5.20 12.07 16.49
N ALA A 63 -4.25 12.23 15.56
CA ALA A 63 -3.07 11.39 15.44
C ALA A 63 -2.15 11.45 16.68
N ARG A 64 -2.23 12.51 17.48
CA ARG A 64 -1.44 12.66 18.72
C ARG A 64 -1.81 11.63 19.78
N LYS A 65 -3.03 11.06 19.71
CA LYS A 65 -3.51 10.02 20.63
C LYS A 65 -3.05 8.61 20.23
N ILE A 66 -2.50 8.45 19.02
CA ILE A 66 -1.97 7.16 18.56
C ILE A 66 -0.71 6.85 19.35
N ASN A 67 -0.73 5.77 20.09
CA ASN A 67 0.41 5.26 20.84
C ASN A 67 0.79 3.85 20.35
N TRP A 68 1.81 3.25 21.00
CA TRP A 68 2.27 1.91 20.66
C TRP A 68 1.17 0.85 20.82
N GLN A 69 0.33 0.97 21.85
CA GLN A 69 -0.77 0.04 22.11
C GLN A 69 -1.78 0.06 20.97
N THR A 70 -2.17 1.24 20.48
CA THR A 70 -3.09 1.34 19.33
C THR A 70 -2.54 0.64 18.08
N LEU A 71 -1.23 0.71 17.86
CA LEU A 71 -0.61 0.03 16.72
C LEU A 71 -0.57 -1.49 16.90
N LEU A 72 -0.45 -1.98 18.13
CA LEU A 72 -0.55 -3.40 18.44
C LEU A 72 -1.99 -3.91 18.31
N ASP A 73 -2.97 -3.15 18.79
CA ASP A 73 -4.39 -3.49 18.65
C ASP A 73 -4.76 -3.58 17.17
N TYR A 74 -4.29 -2.64 16.35
CA TYR A 74 -4.46 -2.69 14.90
C TYR A 74 -3.78 -3.91 14.28
N ALA A 75 -2.57 -4.27 14.73
CA ALA A 75 -1.91 -5.49 14.27
C ALA A 75 -2.71 -6.75 14.64
N GLY A 76 -3.32 -6.78 15.83
CA GLY A 76 -4.24 -7.84 16.25
C GLY A 76 -5.48 -7.93 15.34
N HIS A 77 -6.11 -6.80 15.05
CA HIS A 77 -7.24 -6.73 14.12
C HIS A 77 -6.87 -7.22 12.71
N LEU A 78 -5.69 -6.82 12.19
CA LEU A 78 -5.21 -7.32 10.90
C LEU A 78 -4.92 -8.83 10.92
N ARG A 79 -4.43 -9.36 12.04
CA ARG A 79 -4.18 -10.80 12.22
C ARG A 79 -5.49 -11.60 12.15
N GLN A 80 -6.53 -11.14 12.85
CA GLN A 80 -7.86 -11.78 12.81
C GLN A 80 -8.45 -11.81 11.40
N GLN A 81 -8.33 -10.72 10.62
CA GLN A 81 -8.76 -10.72 9.21
C GLN A 81 -7.98 -11.74 8.36
N VAL A 82 -6.69 -11.92 8.64
CA VAL A 82 -5.87 -12.91 7.94
C VAL A 82 -6.30 -14.34 8.33
N GLU A 83 -6.54 -14.59 9.62
CA GLU A 83 -7.00 -15.89 10.13
C GLU A 83 -8.37 -16.28 9.56
N ARG A 84 -9.26 -15.31 9.34
CA ARG A 84 -10.55 -15.50 8.66
C ARG A 84 -10.43 -15.68 7.13
N GLY A 85 -9.25 -15.49 6.56
CA GLY A 85 -9.02 -15.58 5.11
C GLY A 85 -9.49 -14.36 4.31
N GLU A 86 -9.93 -13.30 4.98
CA GLU A 86 -10.42 -12.06 4.36
C GLU A 86 -9.26 -11.19 3.83
N LEU A 87 -8.06 -11.37 4.40
CA LEU A 87 -6.89 -10.56 4.09
C LEU A 87 -5.64 -11.41 3.87
N ALA A 88 -4.93 -11.18 2.76
CA ALA A 88 -3.64 -11.81 2.54
C ALA A 88 -2.56 -11.28 3.52
N ILE A 89 -1.67 -12.16 3.99
CA ILE A 89 -0.53 -11.81 4.87
C ILE A 89 0.28 -10.63 4.29
N ALA A 90 0.53 -10.64 2.98
CA ALA A 90 1.27 -9.57 2.31
C ALA A 90 0.56 -8.21 2.43
N THR A 91 -0.76 -8.20 2.27
CA THR A 91 -1.59 -7.00 2.38
C THR A 91 -1.62 -6.48 3.82
N ALA A 92 -1.76 -7.36 4.82
CA ALA A 92 -1.71 -6.99 6.23
C ALA A 92 -0.37 -6.32 6.60
N GLN A 93 0.75 -6.93 6.20
CA GLN A 93 2.07 -6.35 6.44
C GLN A 93 2.26 -5.00 5.73
N ASN A 94 1.74 -4.85 4.50
CA ASN A 94 1.78 -3.58 3.77
C ASN A 94 0.96 -2.49 4.46
N ARG A 95 -0.23 -2.84 5.01
CA ARG A 95 -1.06 -1.90 5.77
C ARG A 95 -0.31 -1.40 7.01
N LEU A 96 0.24 -2.30 7.81
CA LEU A 96 0.98 -1.93 9.03
C LEU A 96 2.25 -1.12 8.71
N SER A 97 2.98 -1.49 7.65
CA SER A 97 4.14 -0.70 7.20
C SER A 97 3.76 0.71 6.76
N SER A 98 2.62 0.88 6.08
CA SER A 98 2.10 2.20 5.71
C SER A 98 1.75 3.03 6.92
N VAL A 99 1.07 2.45 7.92
CA VAL A 99 0.73 3.16 9.16
C VAL A 99 1.99 3.67 9.86
N ASN A 100 3.01 2.81 10.00
CA ASN A 100 4.31 3.23 10.54
C ASN A 100 4.93 4.40 9.74
N ARG A 101 4.89 4.34 8.41
CA ARG A 101 5.44 5.40 7.55
C ARG A 101 4.66 6.70 7.68
N THR A 102 3.33 6.64 7.72
CA THR A 102 2.45 7.81 7.89
C THR A 102 2.59 8.42 9.28
N MET A 103 2.75 7.61 10.32
CA MET A 103 3.03 8.10 11.68
C MET A 103 4.36 8.84 11.76
N ALA A 104 5.40 8.31 11.12
CA ALA A 104 6.69 9.00 11.02
C ALA A 104 6.56 10.32 10.25
N ALA A 105 5.74 10.36 9.20
CA ALA A 105 5.46 11.58 8.44
C ALA A 105 4.73 12.65 9.28
N LEU A 106 3.67 12.24 9.99
CA LEU A 106 2.84 13.12 10.81
C LEU A 106 3.63 13.72 11.98
N ARG A 107 4.38 12.87 12.69
CA ARG A 107 5.12 13.29 13.89
C ARG A 107 6.44 13.98 13.55
N GLY A 108 7.06 13.58 12.44
CA GLY A 108 8.41 13.97 12.05
C GLY A 108 9.51 13.31 12.87
N ASP A 109 9.21 12.23 13.59
CA ASP A 109 10.17 11.35 14.26
C ASP A 109 9.64 9.89 14.23
N GLN A 110 10.42 8.91 14.71
CA GLN A 110 10.06 7.48 14.66
C GLN A 110 9.71 6.84 16.01
N TYR A 111 9.41 7.62 17.05
CA TYR A 111 9.17 7.14 18.41
C TYR A 111 7.94 6.24 18.53
N VAL A 112 6.85 6.57 17.82
CA VAL A 112 5.63 5.77 17.77
C VAL A 112 5.63 4.91 16.51
N LYS A 113 6.04 3.66 16.65
CA LYS A 113 6.14 2.69 15.56
C LYS A 113 5.85 1.29 16.07
N ALA A 114 5.04 0.52 15.33
CA ALA A 114 4.84 -0.90 15.63
C ALA A 114 6.16 -1.67 15.42
N PRO A 115 6.35 -2.81 16.11
CA PRO A 115 7.40 -3.77 15.75
C PRO A 115 7.35 -4.10 14.24
N SER A 116 8.43 -4.68 13.69
CA SER A 116 8.47 -5.02 12.26
C SER A 116 7.19 -5.77 11.84
N PRO A 117 6.57 -5.46 10.68
CA PRO A 117 5.24 -5.97 10.36
C PRO A 117 5.08 -7.49 10.45
N SER A 118 6.12 -8.24 10.10
CA SER A 118 6.16 -9.70 10.27
C SER A 118 6.15 -10.13 11.74
N LYS A 119 6.92 -9.45 12.61
CA LYS A 119 6.97 -9.74 14.05
C LYS A 119 5.69 -9.32 14.76
N ALA A 120 5.16 -8.14 14.45
CA ALA A 120 3.90 -7.65 15.04
C ALA A 120 2.71 -8.53 14.66
N LEU A 121 2.65 -9.00 13.42
CA LEU A 121 1.59 -9.89 12.97
C LEU A 121 1.82 -11.35 13.37
N GLY A 122 3.05 -11.75 13.73
CA GLY A 122 3.40 -13.15 13.98
C GLY A 122 3.36 -14.01 12.70
N LEU A 123 3.39 -13.37 11.53
CA LEU A 123 3.13 -14.00 10.23
C LEU A 123 4.30 -13.73 9.30
N GLN A 124 4.81 -14.79 8.66
CA GLN A 124 5.86 -14.69 7.66
C GLN A 124 5.27 -14.65 6.25
N ARG A 125 5.88 -13.85 5.37
CA ARG A 125 5.55 -13.88 3.94
C ARG A 125 6.19 -15.11 3.32
N THR A 126 5.38 -15.91 2.63
CA THR A 126 5.90 -16.94 1.73
C THR A 126 5.97 -16.36 0.32
N SER A 127 7.19 -16.17 -0.19
CA SER A 127 7.42 -15.68 -1.56
C SER A 127 7.45 -16.80 -2.61
N VAL A 128 7.29 -18.05 -2.19
CA VAL A 128 7.31 -19.22 -3.08
C VAL A 128 6.05 -19.18 -3.95
N ARG A 129 6.22 -18.88 -5.24
CA ARG A 129 5.14 -18.98 -6.22
C ARG A 129 4.83 -20.46 -6.42
N ARG A 130 3.58 -20.84 -6.17
CA ARG A 130 3.08 -22.22 -6.39
C ARG A 130 2.46 -22.43 -7.77
N SER A 131 2.23 -21.35 -8.52
CA SER A 131 1.72 -21.37 -9.89
C SER A 131 2.74 -20.78 -10.85
N MET A 132 2.77 -21.33 -12.07
CA MET A 132 3.61 -20.79 -13.14
C MET A 132 3.16 -19.37 -13.51
N PRO A 133 4.09 -18.43 -13.77
CA PRO A 133 3.75 -17.12 -14.30
C PRO A 133 2.95 -17.24 -15.61
N GLN A 134 1.88 -16.48 -15.72
CA GLN A 134 1.08 -16.41 -16.93
C GLN A 134 1.94 -15.93 -18.12
N GLY A 135 1.73 -16.52 -19.29
CA GLY A 135 2.50 -16.22 -20.50
C GLY A 135 3.81 -16.99 -20.64
N GLN A 136 4.13 -17.94 -19.75
CA GLN A 136 5.28 -18.85 -19.99
C GLN A 136 5.04 -19.82 -21.14
N ASP A 137 3.81 -20.34 -21.28
CA ASP A 137 3.42 -21.23 -22.38
C ASP A 137 3.46 -20.47 -23.73
N ARG A 138 4.47 -20.83 -24.54
CA ARG A 138 4.70 -20.23 -25.86
C ARG A 138 3.56 -20.53 -26.84
N GLU A 139 2.99 -21.72 -26.77
CA GLU A 139 1.92 -22.14 -27.66
C GLU A 139 0.63 -21.40 -27.35
N HIS A 140 0.35 -21.17 -26.06
CA HIS A 140 -0.78 -20.33 -25.66
C HIS A 140 -0.62 -18.88 -26.13
N VAL A 141 0.56 -18.28 -25.97
CA VAL A 141 0.82 -16.91 -26.44
C VAL A 141 0.71 -16.81 -27.96
N LYS A 142 1.21 -17.79 -28.70
CA LYS A 142 1.08 -17.85 -30.17
C LYS A 142 -0.38 -17.87 -30.60
N ARG A 143 -1.22 -18.71 -29.99
CA ARG A 143 -2.67 -18.74 -30.27
C ARG A 143 -3.34 -17.38 -30.02
N VAL A 144 -2.97 -16.69 -28.95
CA VAL A 144 -3.49 -15.34 -28.65
C VAL A 144 -3.08 -14.34 -29.72
N VAL A 145 -1.82 -14.37 -30.17
CA VAL A 145 -1.31 -13.52 -31.26
C VAL A 145 -2.05 -13.79 -32.57
N ASP A 146 -2.27 -15.07 -32.90
CA ASP A 146 -2.95 -15.47 -34.13
C ASP A 146 -4.41 -14.95 -34.13
N VAL A 147 -5.11 -15.07 -33.01
CA VAL A 147 -6.46 -14.51 -32.83
C VAL A 147 -6.46 -12.99 -32.98
N LEU A 148 -5.55 -12.28 -32.32
CA LEU A 148 -5.44 -10.82 -32.42
C LEU A 148 -5.16 -10.35 -33.85
N THR A 149 -4.36 -11.10 -34.58
CA THR A 149 -4.03 -10.81 -35.99
C THR A 149 -5.23 -11.07 -36.90
N GLY A 150 -5.99 -12.15 -36.66
CA GLY A 150 -7.24 -12.44 -37.36
C GLY A 150 -8.32 -11.36 -37.17
N HIS A 151 -8.32 -10.68 -36.02
CA HIS A 151 -9.19 -9.54 -35.74
C HIS A 151 -8.61 -8.18 -36.17
N GLN A 152 -7.55 -8.15 -36.99
CA GLN A 152 -6.87 -6.93 -37.45
C GLN A 152 -6.31 -6.04 -36.33
N GLN A 153 -6.05 -6.60 -35.13
CA GLN A 153 -5.46 -5.89 -34.00
C GLN A 153 -3.94 -6.02 -33.98
N SER A 154 -3.28 -5.65 -35.07
CA SER A 154 -1.84 -5.83 -35.28
C SER A 154 -0.97 -5.20 -34.19
N ARG A 155 -1.39 -4.05 -33.64
CA ARG A 155 -0.70 -3.38 -32.52
C ARG A 155 -0.74 -4.20 -31.23
N ALA A 156 -1.88 -4.81 -30.92
CA ALA A 156 -2.02 -5.66 -29.72
C ALA A 156 -1.22 -6.97 -29.86
N ALA A 157 -1.22 -7.57 -31.05
CA ALA A 157 -0.42 -8.76 -31.36
C ALA A 157 1.08 -8.48 -31.19
N ALA A 158 1.58 -7.36 -31.70
CA ALA A 158 2.97 -6.95 -31.56
C ALA A 158 3.35 -6.68 -30.08
N ILE A 159 2.48 -6.03 -29.30
CA ILE A 159 2.69 -5.81 -27.86
C ILE A 159 2.75 -7.14 -27.10
N ALA A 160 1.87 -8.10 -27.43
CA ALA A 160 1.87 -9.42 -26.80
C ALA A 160 3.17 -10.20 -27.06
N GLN A 161 3.67 -10.17 -28.30
CA GLN A 161 4.95 -10.78 -28.67
C GLN A 161 6.13 -10.07 -27.95
N LEU A 162 6.14 -8.74 -27.94
CA LEU A 162 7.20 -7.95 -27.32
C LEU A 162 7.23 -8.16 -25.80
N ALA A 163 6.08 -8.16 -25.13
CA ALA A 163 5.98 -8.41 -23.69
C ALA A 163 6.54 -9.79 -23.31
N ARG A 164 6.32 -10.81 -24.16
CA ARG A 164 6.86 -12.16 -23.96
C ARG A 164 8.37 -12.23 -24.12
N ALA A 165 8.90 -11.58 -25.15
CA ALA A 165 10.33 -11.55 -25.45
C ALA A 165 11.11 -10.73 -24.40
N CYS A 166 10.53 -9.62 -23.95
CA CYS A 166 11.26 -8.67 -23.12
C CYS A 166 11.18 -8.94 -21.62
N ALA A 167 10.17 -9.67 -21.11
CA ALA A 167 9.97 -10.16 -19.72
C ALA A 167 10.79 -9.47 -18.59
N ARG A 168 10.92 -8.15 -18.65
CA ARG A 168 11.37 -7.26 -17.59
C ARG A 168 10.15 -6.45 -17.22
N ARG A 169 9.95 -6.30 -15.92
CA ARG A 169 8.77 -5.71 -15.27
C ARG A 169 8.25 -4.49 -16.06
N SER A 170 6.99 -4.54 -16.46
CA SER A 170 6.30 -3.50 -17.24
C SER A 170 6.53 -2.10 -16.65
N TRP A 171 7.35 -1.30 -17.33
CA TRP A 171 7.51 0.14 -17.09
C TRP A 171 7.47 0.97 -18.39
N LEU A 172 7.27 0.34 -19.55
CA LEU A 172 7.53 0.98 -20.86
C LEU A 172 6.28 1.28 -21.72
N THR A 173 5.07 1.33 -21.17
CA THR A 173 3.86 1.60 -21.98
C THR A 173 2.99 2.76 -21.49
N CYS A 174 3.60 3.78 -20.89
CA CYS A 174 2.94 5.07 -20.68
C CYS A 174 3.84 6.19 -21.20
N HIS A 175 3.89 6.36 -22.52
CA HIS A 175 3.99 7.65 -23.21
C HIS A 175 3.90 7.35 -24.71
N ALA A 176 2.71 7.55 -25.27
CA ALA A 176 2.49 7.86 -26.67
C ALA A 176 1.49 9.02 -26.68
#